data_AF-A0A9D5ESG3-F1
#
_entry.id   AF-A0A9D5ESG3-F1
#
_cell.length_a   1.000
_cell.length_b   1.000
_cell.length_c   1.000
_cell.angle_alpha   90.00
_cell.angle_beta   90.00
_cell.angle_gamma   90.00
#
_symmetry.space_group_name_H-M   'P 1'
#
loop_
_entity.id
_entity.type
_entity.pdbx_description
1 polymer ?
#
loop_
_entity_poly.entity_id
_entity_poly.type
_entity_poly.pdbx_seq_one_letter_code
_entity_poly.pdbx_strand_id
1 'polypeptide(L)'
;MVSTSAIDLCQYPQELIAFATNEAGRDAIDLGDFLAAAGLAPPPGETRGIPKGILLDLGAVVRLRRWEAAGYSIHLDAGLPSAREALGGVIRTLIIAAEKPAVLALAGALGRAVFDLMITRFAWAARIELGADVALDTQNDDALVEAMAQFLWAHRHHIPVTE
;
A
#
# COMPACT_ATOMS: atom_id res chain seq x y z
N MET A 1 14.43 25.76 -12.45
CA MET A 1 13.03 25.69 -12.89
C MET A 1 12.80 24.30 -13.44
N VAL A 2 12.32 23.36 -12.62
CA VAL A 2 11.85 22.06 -13.11
C VAL A 2 10.43 22.31 -13.56
N SER A 3 10.18 22.21 -14.87
CA SER A 3 8.84 22.26 -15.42
C SER A 3 8.08 21.06 -14.86
N THR A 4 7.16 21.30 -13.93
CA THR A 4 6.21 20.29 -13.48
C THR A 4 5.26 20.03 -14.64
N SER A 5 5.66 19.17 -15.58
CA SER A 5 4.76 18.64 -16.59
C SER A 5 3.57 18.06 -15.82
N ALA A 6 2.39 18.63 -16.01
CA ALA A 6 1.17 18.05 -15.45
C ALA A 6 1.15 16.59 -15.88
N ILE A 7 1.15 15.67 -14.91
CA ILE A 7 1.06 14.24 -15.20
C ILE A 7 -0.25 14.06 -15.95
N ASP A 8 -0.17 13.65 -17.21
CA ASP A 8 -1.36 13.35 -17.99
C ASP A 8 -1.94 12.04 -17.46
N LEU A 9 -2.89 12.15 -16.54
CA LEU A 9 -3.54 10.99 -15.92
C LEU A 9 -4.25 10.12 -16.97
N CYS A 10 -4.57 10.65 -18.16
CA CYS A 10 -5.19 9.90 -19.25
C CYS A 10 -4.31 8.77 -19.80
N GLN A 11 -3.01 8.74 -19.47
CA GLN A 11 -2.11 7.67 -19.90
C GLN A 11 -2.24 6.38 -19.07
N TYR A 12 -2.91 6.44 -17.91
CA TYR A 12 -3.07 5.29 -17.03
C TYR A 12 -4.45 4.64 -17.20
N PRO A 13 -4.57 3.30 -17.00
CA PRO A 13 -5.87 2.62 -16.97
C PRO A 13 -6.79 3.24 -15.92
N GLN A 14 -8.09 3.35 -16.24
CA GLN A 14 -9.07 3.95 -15.32
C GLN A 14 -9.15 3.18 -13.99
N GLU A 15 -8.96 1.87 -14.06
CA GLU A 15 -8.93 0.95 -12.92
C GLU A 15 -7.78 1.29 -11.97
N LEU A 16 -6.60 1.63 -12.52
CA LEU A 16 -5.44 2.03 -11.72
C LEU A 16 -5.68 3.38 -11.03
N ILE A 17 -6.29 4.34 -11.74
CA ILE A 17 -6.64 5.66 -11.16
C ILE A 17 -7.66 5.50 -10.03
N ALA A 18 -8.69 4.69 -10.26
CA ALA A 18 -9.72 4.41 -9.26
C ALA A 18 -9.12 3.70 -8.04
N PHE A 19 -8.28 2.68 -8.26
CA PHE A 19 -7.53 1.99 -7.22
C PHE A 19 -6.68 2.97 -6.40
N ALA A 20 -5.81 3.74 -7.05
CA ALA A 20 -4.95 4.71 -6.37
C ALA A 20 -5.76 5.74 -5.56
N THR A 21 -6.89 6.20 -6.09
CA THR A 21 -7.77 7.16 -5.42
C THR A 21 -8.40 6.56 -4.16
N ASN A 22 -8.95 5.35 -4.27
CA ASN A 22 -9.56 4.64 -3.15
C ASN A 22 -8.53 4.31 -2.06
N GLU A 23 -7.36 3.86 -2.46
CA GLU A 23 -6.25 3.53 -1.56
C GLU A 23 -5.71 4.77 -0.85
N ALA A 24 -5.59 5.91 -1.54
CA ALA A 24 -5.21 7.17 -0.92
C ALA A 24 -6.25 7.64 0.12
N GLY A 25 -7.55 7.51 -0.19
CA GLY A 25 -8.63 7.82 0.75
C GLY A 25 -8.56 6.95 2.01
N ARG A 26 -8.34 5.64 1.84
CA ARG A 26 -8.19 4.71 2.97
C ARG A 26 -6.95 5.02 3.80
N ASP A 27 -5.81 5.26 3.17
CA ASP A 27 -4.57 5.58 3.89
C ASP A 27 -4.70 6.89 4.67
N ALA A 28 -5.43 7.87 4.13
CA ALA A 28 -5.71 9.12 4.85
C ALA A 28 -6.57 8.89 6.11
N ILE A 29 -7.57 8.01 6.02
CA ILE A 29 -8.41 7.64 7.18
C ILE A 29 -7.58 6.87 8.21
N ASP A 30 -6.90 5.80 7.79
CA ASP A 30 -6.12 4.93 8.69
C ASP A 30 -4.98 5.74 9.36
N LEU A 31 -4.34 6.66 8.63
CA LEU A 31 -3.34 7.57 9.18
C LEU A 31 -3.96 8.57 10.16
N GLY A 32 -5.15 9.10 9.86
CA GLY A 32 -5.90 9.98 10.76
C GLY A 32 -6.18 9.31 12.10
N ASP A 33 -6.67 8.07 12.06
CA ASP A 33 -6.94 7.25 13.24
C ASP A 33 -5.66 6.94 14.03
N PHE A 34 -4.58 6.59 13.33
CA PHE A 34 -3.27 6.39 13.94
C PHE A 34 -2.76 7.64 14.67
N LEU A 35 -2.84 8.81 14.02
CA LEU A 35 -2.42 10.08 14.62
C LEU A 35 -3.31 10.47 15.80
N ALA A 36 -4.61 10.23 15.73
CA ALA A 36 -5.53 10.46 16.84
C ALA A 36 -5.21 9.57 18.03
N ALA A 37 -5.01 8.27 17.81
CA ALA A 37 -4.62 7.31 18.84
C ALA A 37 -3.26 7.66 19.48
N ALA A 38 -2.35 8.25 18.71
CA ALA A 38 -1.07 8.75 19.20
C ALA A 38 -1.15 10.11 19.94
N GLY A 39 -2.34 10.73 20.04
CA GLY A 39 -2.51 12.05 20.64
C GLY A 39 -1.95 13.20 19.77
N LEU A 40 -1.75 12.96 18.48
CA LEU A 40 -1.17 13.91 17.52
C LEU A 40 -2.23 14.59 16.64
N ALA A 41 -3.50 14.17 16.73
CA ALA A 41 -4.59 14.83 16.03
C ALA A 41 -4.68 16.33 16.43
N PRO A 42 -4.95 17.22 15.46
CA PRO A 42 -5.23 18.61 15.77
C PRO A 42 -6.57 18.74 16.50
N PRO A 43 -6.77 19.79 17.32
CA PRO A 43 -8.08 20.14 17.85
C PRO A 43 -9.13 20.33 16.74
N PRO A 44 -10.43 20.16 17.03
CA PRO A 44 -11.49 20.38 16.06
C PRO A 44 -11.40 21.79 15.45
N GLY A 45 -11.33 21.86 14.12
CA GLY A 45 -11.23 23.13 13.38
C GLY A 45 -9.80 23.66 13.19
N GLU A 46 -8.79 22.99 13.74
CA GLU A 46 -7.39 23.35 13.57
C GLU A 46 -6.66 22.43 12.57
N THR A 47 -5.56 22.93 12.00
CA THR A 47 -4.66 22.14 11.17
C THR A 47 -3.26 22.14 11.79
N ARG A 48 -2.60 20.99 11.79
CA ARG A 48 -1.21 20.84 12.22
C ARG A 48 -0.33 20.67 11.00
N GLY A 49 0.70 21.52 10.87
CA GLY A 49 1.64 21.47 9.76
C GLY A 49 2.61 20.30 9.88
N ILE A 50 2.24 19.14 9.35
CA ILE A 50 3.15 18.00 9.19
C ILE A 50 3.68 18.00 7.74
N PRO A 51 5.00 17.85 7.51
CA PRO A 51 5.54 17.76 6.16
C PRO A 51 4.88 16.64 5.36
N LYS A 52 4.47 16.93 4.11
CA LYS A 52 3.73 15.97 3.25
C LYS A 52 4.46 14.63 3.09
N GLY A 53 5.79 14.65 2.91
CA GLY A 53 6.59 13.43 2.80
C GLY A 53 6.53 12.56 4.07
N ILE A 54 6.47 13.18 5.25
CA ILE A 54 6.32 12.46 6.52
C ILE A 54 4.94 11.83 6.61
N LEU A 55 3.88 12.53 6.19
CA LEU A 55 2.54 11.96 6.13
C LEU A 55 2.49 10.75 5.19
N LEU A 56 3.15 10.82 4.04
CA LEU A 56 3.24 9.69 3.11
C LEU A 56 3.98 8.50 3.72
N ASP A 57 5.10 8.72 4.40
CA ASP A 57 5.85 7.63 5.03
C ASP A 57 5.09 7.02 6.23
N LEU A 58 4.37 7.84 7.02
CA LEU A 58 3.50 7.33 8.08
C LEU A 58 2.30 6.56 7.52
N GLY A 59 1.70 7.01 6.42
CA GLY A 59 0.67 6.25 5.71
C GLY A 59 1.17 4.88 5.28
N ALA A 60 2.40 4.82 4.74
CA ALA A 60 3.06 3.54 4.44
C ALA A 60 3.28 2.67 5.69
N VAL A 61 3.71 3.23 6.83
CA VAL A 61 3.83 2.48 8.09
C VAL A 61 2.50 1.83 8.48
N VAL A 62 1.40 2.58 8.43
CA VAL A 62 0.07 2.07 8.80
C VAL A 62 -0.39 0.97 7.83
N ARG A 63 -0.14 1.16 6.54
CA ARG A 63 -0.42 0.14 5.51
C ARG A 63 0.41 -1.14 5.71
N LEU A 64 1.71 -1.02 5.95
CA LEU A 64 2.57 -2.17 6.25
C LEU A 64 2.06 -2.91 7.49
N ARG A 65 1.66 -2.17 8.55
CA ARG A 65 1.12 -2.78 9.76
C ARG A 65 -0.17 -3.56 9.49
N ARG A 66 -1.03 -3.04 8.62
CA ARG A 66 -2.26 -3.70 8.19
C ARG A 66 -1.96 -4.98 7.42
N TRP A 67 -1.00 -4.94 6.49
CA TRP A 67 -0.56 -6.11 5.75
C TRP A 67 0.00 -7.20 6.67
N GLU A 68 0.88 -6.83 7.60
CA GLU A 68 1.43 -7.75 8.60
C GLU A 68 0.34 -8.34 9.50
N ALA A 69 -0.65 -7.54 9.91
CA ALA A 69 -1.77 -8.02 10.73
C ALA A 69 -2.68 -8.99 9.96
N ALA A 70 -2.75 -8.87 8.63
CA ALA A 70 -3.44 -9.80 7.75
C ALA A 70 -2.58 -11.02 7.34
N GLY A 71 -1.34 -11.10 7.83
CA GLY A 71 -0.43 -12.22 7.57
C GLY A 71 0.39 -12.10 6.28
N TYR A 72 0.38 -10.95 5.59
CA TYR A 72 1.24 -10.75 4.42
C TYR A 72 2.68 -10.44 4.82
N SER A 73 3.63 -11.09 4.14
CA SER A 73 5.08 -10.83 4.22
C SER A 73 5.65 -10.17 2.95
N ILE A 74 4.79 -9.84 1.98
CA ILE A 74 5.21 -9.45 0.62
C ILE A 74 6.14 -8.22 0.58
N HIS A 75 6.01 -7.32 1.55
CA HIS A 75 6.92 -6.17 1.69
C HIS A 75 8.32 -6.61 2.14
N LEU A 76 8.42 -7.60 3.03
CA LEU A 76 9.70 -8.17 3.46
C LEU A 76 10.37 -8.89 2.30
N ASP A 77 9.61 -9.65 1.51
CA ASP A 77 10.11 -10.35 0.32
C ASP A 77 10.60 -9.36 -0.75
N ALA A 78 10.00 -8.16 -0.79
CA ALA A 78 10.45 -7.05 -1.63
C ALA A 78 11.61 -6.22 -1.03
N GLY A 79 12.15 -6.61 0.13
CA GLY A 79 13.25 -5.92 0.80
C GLY A 79 12.86 -4.63 1.53
N LEU A 80 11.56 -4.38 1.72
CA LEU A 80 11.06 -3.28 2.53
C LEU A 80 11.08 -3.64 4.02
N PRO A 81 11.21 -2.65 4.92
CA PRO A 81 11.24 -2.88 6.36
C PRO A 81 9.89 -3.36 6.90
N SER A 82 9.90 -4.04 8.04
CA SER A 82 8.68 -4.25 8.81
C SER A 82 8.04 -2.92 9.22
N ALA A 83 6.74 -2.92 9.55
CA ALA A 83 6.05 -1.71 9.98
C ALA A 83 6.70 -1.07 11.22
N ARG A 84 7.23 -1.89 12.12
CA ARG A 84 7.95 -1.43 13.31
C ARG A 84 9.26 -0.73 12.96
N GLU A 85 10.05 -1.32 12.07
CA GLU A 85 11.32 -0.74 11.61
C GLU A 85 11.07 0.54 10.80
N ALA A 86 10.06 0.53 9.94
CA ALA A 86 9.61 1.68 9.17
C ALA A 86 9.24 2.86 10.07
N LEU A 87 8.44 2.62 11.12
CA LEU A 87 8.09 3.65 12.10
C LEU A 87 9.33 4.22 12.80
N GLY A 88 10.26 3.34 13.20
CA GLY A 88 11.54 3.74 13.77
C GLY A 88 12.37 4.61 12.80
N GLY A 89 12.34 4.31 11.51
CA GLY A 89 12.94 5.10 10.45
C GLY A 89 12.33 6.50 10.34
N VAL A 90 11.00 6.61 10.32
CA VAL A 90 10.31 7.91 10.24
C VAL A 90 10.61 8.78 11.46
N ILE A 91 10.56 8.21 12.67
CA ILE A 91 10.90 8.93 13.91
C ILE A 91 12.35 9.42 13.86
N ARG A 92 13.29 8.58 13.41
CA ARG A 92 14.70 8.97 13.26
C ARG A 92 14.87 10.11 12.27
N THR A 93 14.16 10.09 11.14
CA THR A 93 14.15 11.18 10.16
C THR A 93 13.67 12.48 10.79
N LEU A 94 12.59 12.45 11.59
CA LEU A 94 12.09 13.63 12.31
C LEU A 94 13.09 14.18 13.34
N ILE A 95 13.74 13.30 14.10
CA ILE A 95 14.77 13.69 15.08
C ILE A 95 15.94 14.38 14.38
N ILE A 96 16.45 13.80 13.29
CA ILE A 96 17.56 14.41 12.53
C ILE A 96 17.12 15.74 11.89
N ALA A 97 15.88 15.82 11.40
CA ALA A 97 15.35 17.02 10.77
C ALA A 97 15.27 18.22 11.73
N ALA A 98 15.18 18.00 13.04
CA ALA A 98 15.21 19.07 14.03
C ALA A 98 16.53 19.87 13.98
N GLU A 99 17.65 19.21 13.68
CA GLU A 99 18.96 19.85 13.53
C GLU A 99 19.31 20.12 12.05
N LYS A 100 18.82 19.27 11.14
CA LYS A 100 19.15 19.32 9.70
C LYS A 100 17.88 19.21 8.85
N PRO A 101 17.12 20.31 8.67
CA PRO A 101 15.84 20.29 7.97
C PRO A 101 15.90 19.77 6.52
N ALA A 102 17.06 19.86 5.87
CA ALA A 102 17.28 19.35 4.51
C ALA A 102 16.98 17.85 4.35
N VAL A 103 17.05 17.07 5.43
CA VAL A 103 16.73 15.63 5.41
C VAL A 103 15.26 15.38 5.07
N LEU A 104 14.36 16.33 5.33
CA LEU A 104 12.94 16.21 4.95
C LEU A 104 12.72 16.11 3.44
N ALA A 105 13.72 16.47 2.61
CA ALA A 105 13.66 16.27 1.16
C ALA A 105 13.61 14.78 0.77
N LEU A 106 14.08 13.88 1.65
CA LEU A 106 14.05 12.43 1.45
C LEU A 106 12.72 11.80 1.91
N ALA A 107 11.89 12.55 2.64
CA ALA A 107 10.62 12.03 3.14
C ALA A 107 9.66 11.69 1.99
N GLY A 108 8.82 10.70 2.21
CA GLY A 108 7.89 10.12 1.23
C GLY A 108 8.51 9.02 0.38
N ALA A 109 9.80 8.68 0.56
CA ALA A 109 10.45 7.60 -0.19
C ALA A 109 9.88 6.23 0.17
N LEU A 110 9.58 5.99 1.46
CA LEU A 110 8.91 4.77 1.89
C LEU A 110 7.47 4.75 1.37
N GLY A 111 6.77 5.89 1.47
CA GLY A 111 5.43 6.08 0.90
C GLY A 111 5.33 5.63 -0.56
N ARG A 112 6.27 6.10 -1.39
CA ARG A 112 6.36 5.71 -2.80
C ARG A 112 6.67 4.22 -2.98
N ALA A 113 7.66 3.69 -2.29
CA ALA A 113 8.06 2.29 -2.45
C ALA A 113 6.94 1.30 -2.07
N VAL A 114 6.20 1.59 -0.99
CA VAL A 114 5.06 0.76 -0.58
C VAL A 114 3.90 0.88 -1.57
N PHE A 115 3.66 2.08 -2.11
CA PHE A 115 2.64 2.28 -3.15
C PHE A 115 2.98 1.56 -4.46
N ASP A 116 4.23 1.61 -4.89
CA ASP A 116 4.71 0.89 -6.08
C ASP A 116 4.58 -0.63 -5.89
N LEU A 117 4.92 -1.13 -4.71
CA LEU A 117 4.74 -2.55 -4.38
C LEU A 117 3.27 -2.94 -4.45
N MET A 118 2.38 -2.11 -3.90
CA MET A 118 0.95 -2.35 -3.94
C MET A 118 0.41 -2.43 -5.37
N ILE A 119 0.77 -1.47 -6.23
CA ILE A 119 0.33 -1.46 -7.63
C ILE A 119 0.82 -2.72 -8.37
N THR A 120 2.02 -3.18 -8.07
CA THR A 120 2.65 -4.28 -8.82
C THR A 120 2.32 -5.67 -8.28
N ARG A 121 1.90 -5.78 -7.01
CA ARG A 121 1.74 -7.06 -6.32
C ARG A 121 0.36 -7.29 -5.71
N PHE A 122 -0.62 -6.42 -5.96
CA PHE A 122 -1.99 -6.64 -5.49
C PHE A 122 -2.98 -6.53 -6.64
N ALA A 123 -4.03 -7.34 -6.59
CA ALA A 123 -5.16 -7.24 -7.50
C ALA A 123 -5.97 -5.99 -7.17
N TRP A 124 -6.01 -5.04 -8.11
CA TRP A 124 -6.60 -3.71 -7.87
C TRP A 124 -8.11 -3.75 -7.58
N ALA A 125 -8.84 -4.65 -8.23
CA ALA A 125 -10.29 -4.78 -8.06
C ALA A 125 -10.69 -5.63 -6.84
N ALA A 126 -9.77 -6.43 -6.28
CA ALA A 126 -10.10 -7.45 -5.30
C ALA A 126 -10.76 -6.89 -4.04
N ARG A 127 -10.38 -5.68 -3.60
CA ARG A 127 -11.00 -5.09 -2.42
C ARG A 127 -12.46 -4.70 -2.65
N ILE A 128 -12.79 -4.20 -3.84
CA ILE A 128 -14.16 -3.82 -4.19
C ILE A 128 -15.01 -5.08 -4.44
N GLU A 129 -14.44 -6.07 -5.13
CA GLU A 129 -15.19 -7.26 -5.56
C GLU A 129 -15.26 -8.35 -4.49
N LEU A 130 -14.21 -8.49 -3.67
CA LEU A 130 -14.04 -9.59 -2.70
C LEU A 130 -13.97 -9.10 -1.25
N GLY A 131 -13.94 -7.79 -1.01
CA GLY A 131 -13.83 -7.22 0.34
C GLY A 131 -12.48 -7.47 1.01
N ALA A 132 -11.46 -7.90 0.26
CA ALA A 132 -10.17 -8.31 0.79
C ALA A 132 -9.01 -7.80 -0.08
N ASP A 133 -7.83 -7.67 0.54
CA ASP A 133 -6.60 -7.55 -0.22
C ASP A 133 -6.27 -8.91 -0.83
N VAL A 134 -5.86 -8.91 -2.10
CA VAL A 134 -5.38 -10.12 -2.77
C VAL A 134 -4.01 -9.82 -3.31
N ALA A 135 -3.01 -10.42 -2.66
CA ALA A 135 -1.64 -10.38 -3.14
C ALA A 135 -1.50 -11.29 -4.37
N LEU A 136 -0.87 -10.76 -5.41
CA LEU A 136 -0.48 -11.50 -6.60
C LEU A 136 0.85 -12.17 -6.29
N ASP A 137 0.78 -13.47 -5.99
CA ASP A 137 1.97 -14.30 -5.87
C ASP A 137 2.45 -14.69 -7.28
N THR A 138 3.77 -14.74 -7.46
CA THR A 138 4.41 -15.21 -8.70
C THR A 138 4.73 -16.71 -8.60
N GLN A 139 3.90 -17.50 -7.90
CA GLN A 139 4.15 -18.94 -7.82
C GLN A 139 4.19 -19.54 -9.21
N ASN A 140 5.12 -20.49 -9.36
CA ASN A 140 5.39 -21.25 -10.56
C ASN A 140 4.06 -21.56 -11.29
N ASP A 141 3.89 -21.05 -12.50
CA ASP A 141 2.70 -21.29 -13.32
C ASP A 141 2.36 -22.78 -13.38
N ASP A 142 3.37 -23.65 -13.34
CA ASP A 142 3.20 -25.11 -13.28
C ASP A 142 2.45 -25.57 -12.02
N ALA A 143 2.71 -24.96 -10.87
CA ALA A 143 2.03 -25.28 -9.61
C ALA A 143 0.56 -24.82 -9.62
N LEU A 144 0.27 -23.65 -10.23
CA LEU A 144 -1.10 -23.19 -10.44
C LEU A 144 -1.85 -24.11 -11.40
N VAL A 145 -1.24 -24.45 -12.54
CA VAL A 145 -1.82 -25.36 -13.54
C VAL A 145 -2.09 -26.73 -12.92
N GLU A 146 -1.16 -27.27 -12.14
CA GLU A 146 -1.33 -28.54 -11.43
C GLU A 146 -2.47 -28.48 -10.40
N ALA A 147 -2.52 -27.40 -9.60
CA ALA A 147 -3.61 -27.22 -8.62
C ALA A 147 -4.98 -27.08 -9.30
N MET A 148 -5.06 -26.35 -10.42
CA MET A 148 -6.28 -26.23 -11.23
C MET A 148 -6.67 -27.57 -11.87
N ALA A 149 -5.70 -28.32 -12.41
CA ALA A 149 -5.93 -29.63 -12.98
C ALA A 149 -6.48 -30.62 -11.94
N GLN A 150 -5.89 -30.63 -10.74
CA GLN A 150 -6.38 -31.45 -9.63
C GLN A 150 -7.79 -31.04 -9.19
N PHE A 151 -8.06 -29.74 -9.08
CA PHE A 151 -9.38 -29.23 -8.74
C PHE A 151 -10.44 -29.64 -9.76
N LEU A 152 -10.17 -29.42 -11.05
CA LEU A 152 -11.07 -29.80 -12.15
C LEU A 152 -11.28 -31.31 -12.20
N TRP A 153 -10.22 -32.10 -12.01
CA TRP A 153 -10.31 -33.55 -11.98
C TRP A 153 -11.16 -34.05 -10.82
N ALA A 154 -11.00 -33.47 -9.62
CA ALA A 154 -11.79 -33.80 -8.45
C ALA A 154 -13.29 -33.49 -8.66
N HIS A 155 -13.60 -32.41 -9.39
CA HIS A 155 -14.97 -31.96 -9.64
C HIS A 155 -15.50 -32.33 -11.04
N ARG A 156 -14.84 -33.25 -11.76
CA ARG A 156 -15.17 -33.60 -13.15
C ARG A 156 -16.61 -34.06 -13.38
N HIS A 157 -17.25 -34.59 -12.35
CA HIS A 157 -18.65 -35.06 -12.39
C HIS A 157 -19.68 -33.97 -12.11
N HIS A 158 -19.24 -32.76 -11.75
CA HIS A 158 -20.10 -31.59 -11.46
C HIS A 158 -20.10 -30.56 -12.59
N ILE A 159 -19.34 -30.79 -13.67
CA ILE A 159 -19.33 -29.94 -14.84
C ILE A 159 -20.45 -30.44 -15.77
N PRO A 160 -21.56 -29.69 -15.92
CA PRO A 160 -22.62 -30.08 -16.84
C PRO A 160 -22.06 -30.07 -18.27
N VAL A 161 -22.24 -31.19 -18.98
CA VAL A 161 -21.99 -31.24 -20.41
C VAL A 161 -23.13 -30.48 -21.08
N THR A 162 -22.89 -29.22 -21.45
CA THR A 162 -23.76 -28.51 -22.39
C THR A 162 -23.53 -29.08 -23.78
N GLU A 163 -24.53 -29.79 -24.31
CA GLU A 163 -24.70 -30.06 -25.75
C GLU A 163 -25.07 -28.79 -26.52
#